data_AF-A0A7S4DGI4-F1
#
_entry.id   AF-A0A7S4DGI4-F1
#
_cell.length_a   1.000
_cell.length_b   1.000
_cell.length_c   1.000
_cell.angle_alpha   90.00
_cell.angle_beta   90.00
_cell.angle_gamma   90.00
#
_symmetry.space_group_name_H-M   'P 1'
#
loop_
_entity.id
_entity.type
_entity.pdbx_description
1 polymer ?
#
loop_
_entity_poly.entity_id
_entity_poly.type
_entity_poly.pdbx_seq_one_letter_code
_entity_poly.pdbx_strand_id
1 'polypeptide(L)'
;VKYRPEWKRVHRVITNNAFAIQTPCLGASVGSAFYARAAFFNHSCYPNCWSIFLGGNMAIFAARSISAGSELTHSYISLNLLLLPQQMRQMHLFFECKCERCSVDGKETHKIDGWIEEDIGYSKAFKNTKNGQAVGLIKVLATEEGEDSDASSSGESTSK
;
A
#
# COMPACT_ATOMS: atom_id res chain seq x y z
N VAL A 1 -18.31 -8.22 31.95
CA VAL A 1 -18.70 -8.71 30.60
C VAL A 1 -18.01 -10.05 30.37
N LYS A 2 -18.75 -11.16 30.24
CA LYS A 2 -18.16 -12.48 29.95
C LYS A 2 -17.69 -12.51 28.49
N TYR A 3 -16.38 -12.53 28.29
CA TYR A 3 -15.75 -12.53 26.96
C TYR A 3 -16.05 -13.87 26.27
N ARG A 4 -16.85 -13.85 25.19
CA ARG A 4 -17.12 -15.09 24.46
C ARG A 4 -15.91 -15.47 23.57
N PRO A 5 -15.56 -16.76 23.46
CA PRO A 5 -14.35 -17.21 22.74
C PRO A 5 -14.25 -16.71 21.29
N GLU A 6 -15.38 -16.62 20.59
CA GLU A 6 -15.46 -16.16 19.20
C GLU A 6 -14.97 -14.72 19.00
N TRP A 7 -15.10 -13.86 20.02
CA TRP A 7 -14.65 -12.47 19.95
C TRP A 7 -13.13 -12.35 19.95
N LYS A 8 -12.42 -13.29 20.56
CA LYS A 8 -10.95 -13.30 20.54
C LYS A 8 -10.40 -13.45 19.12
N ARG A 9 -11.08 -14.25 18.29
CA ARG A 9 -10.71 -14.45 16.89
C ARG A 9 -10.94 -13.18 16.08
N VAL A 10 -12.14 -12.59 16.18
CA VAL A 10 -12.49 -11.35 15.46
C VAL A 10 -11.56 -10.20 15.88
N HIS A 11 -11.34 -10.04 17.18
CA HIS A 11 -10.41 -9.05 17.72
C HIS A 11 -9.02 -9.19 17.11
N ARG A 12 -8.46 -10.41 17.09
CA ARG A 12 -7.14 -10.66 16.51
C ARG A 12 -7.08 -10.37 15.00
N VAL A 13 -8.14 -10.69 14.27
CA VAL A 13 -8.24 -10.34 12.84
C VAL A 13 -8.21 -8.83 12.68
N ILE A 14 -9.01 -8.09 13.44
CA ILE A 14 -9.07 -6.62 13.34
C ILE A 14 -7.73 -6.00 13.75
N THR A 15 -7.16 -6.36 14.90
CA THR A 15 -5.93 -5.72 15.40
C THR A 15 -4.72 -5.92 14.49
N ASN A 16 -4.70 -7.01 13.73
CA ASN A 16 -3.57 -7.33 12.85
C ASN A 16 -3.71 -6.78 11.43
N ASN A 17 -4.93 -6.38 11.03
CA ASN A 17 -5.25 -6.04 9.63
C ASN A 17 -5.92 -4.67 9.47
N ALA A 18 -6.23 -3.99 10.57
CA ALA A 18 -6.79 -2.65 10.52
C ALA A 18 -5.72 -1.62 10.16
N PHE A 19 -6.17 -0.55 9.50
CA PHE A 19 -5.35 0.57 9.07
C PHE A 19 -5.61 1.75 9.99
N ALA A 20 -4.54 2.46 10.35
CA ALA A 20 -4.67 3.76 11.01
C ALA A 20 -5.31 4.76 10.03
N ILE A 21 -6.35 5.45 10.47
CA ILE A 21 -6.91 6.57 9.72
C ILE A 21 -6.16 7.83 10.15
N GLN A 22 -5.53 8.50 9.19
CA GLN A 22 -4.78 9.72 9.44
C GLN A 22 -5.47 10.92 8.82
N THR A 23 -5.32 12.09 9.44
CA THR A 23 -5.74 13.35 8.82
C THR A 23 -4.90 13.64 7.57
N PRO A 24 -5.52 14.06 6.44
CA PRO A 24 -4.82 14.22 5.16
C PRO A 24 -3.61 15.16 5.16
N CYS A 25 -3.49 16.07 6.15
CA CYS A 25 -2.41 17.07 6.18
C CYS A 25 -1.52 16.98 7.43
N LEU A 26 -2.03 16.52 8.58
CA LEU A 26 -1.25 16.51 9.82
C LEU A 26 -0.67 15.12 10.12
N GLY A 27 -1.08 14.08 9.38
CA GLY A 27 -0.69 12.69 9.65
C GLY A 27 -1.16 12.18 11.02
N ALA A 28 -2.00 12.95 11.72
CA ALA A 28 -2.48 12.62 13.05
C ALA A 28 -3.47 11.46 12.95
N SER A 29 -3.23 10.40 13.72
CA SER A 29 -4.15 9.26 13.81
C SER A 29 -5.45 9.70 14.49
N VAL A 30 -6.58 9.49 13.81
CA VAL A 30 -7.93 9.83 14.31
C VAL A 30 -8.79 8.58 14.54
N GLY A 31 -8.26 7.39 14.24
CA GLY A 31 -8.95 6.13 14.48
C GLY A 31 -8.35 4.97 13.70
N SER A 32 -9.11 3.88 13.61
CA SER A 32 -8.74 2.69 12.84
C SER A 32 -9.92 2.21 12.02
N ALA A 33 -9.64 1.70 10.83
CA ALA A 33 -10.64 1.10 9.95
C ALA A 33 -10.13 -0.21 9.37
N PHE A 34 -11.05 -1.15 9.16
CA PHE A 34 -10.77 -2.43 8.55
C PHE A 34 -11.24 -2.43 7.09
N TYR A 35 -10.30 -2.60 6.17
CA TYR A 35 -10.57 -2.68 4.74
C TYR A 35 -10.19 -4.07 4.24
N ALA A 36 -11.18 -4.96 4.12
CA ALA A 36 -10.95 -6.37 3.84
C ALA A 36 -10.07 -6.63 2.59
N ARG A 37 -10.22 -5.81 1.53
CA ARG A 37 -9.39 -5.93 0.31
C ARG A 37 -7.96 -5.42 0.52
N ALA A 38 -7.78 -4.32 1.24
CA ALA A 38 -6.46 -3.76 1.51
C ALA A 38 -5.65 -4.64 2.48
N ALA A 39 -6.33 -5.35 3.39
CA ALA A 39 -5.71 -6.26 4.36
C ALA A 39 -4.89 -7.40 3.73
N PHE A 40 -5.06 -7.68 2.43
CA PHE A 40 -4.26 -8.68 1.71
C PHE A 40 -2.88 -8.17 1.28
N PHE A 41 -2.63 -6.86 1.31
CA PHE A 41 -1.34 -6.31 0.90
C PHE A 41 -0.28 -6.65 1.95
N ASN A 42 0.79 -7.31 1.53
CA ASN A 42 1.92 -7.59 2.42
C ASN A 42 2.82 -6.37 2.62
N HIS A 43 3.65 -6.44 3.66
CA HIS A 43 4.59 -5.38 3.96
C HIS A 43 5.80 -5.38 3.01
N SER A 44 6.24 -4.18 2.63
CA SER A 44 7.61 -3.93 2.17
C SER A 44 8.14 -2.63 2.78
N CYS A 45 9.42 -2.60 3.17
CA CYS A 45 10.13 -1.35 3.52
C CYS A 45 10.46 -0.50 2.27
N TYR A 46 10.19 -1.05 1.09
CA TYR A 46 10.21 -0.36 -0.20
C TYR A 46 8.92 -0.70 -0.97
N PRO A 47 7.76 -0.19 -0.50
CA PRO A 47 6.46 -0.57 -1.02
C PRO A 47 6.27 -0.11 -2.47
N ASN A 48 5.42 -0.80 -3.21
CA ASN A 48 5.01 -0.37 -4.55
C ASN A 48 3.58 0.20 -4.57
N CYS A 49 2.86 0.17 -3.45
CA CYS A 49 1.54 0.76 -3.31
C CYS A 49 1.44 1.69 -2.09
N TRP A 50 0.72 2.79 -2.27
CA TRP A 50 0.42 3.78 -1.25
C TRP A 50 -1.09 3.95 -1.09
N SER A 51 -1.56 4.15 0.14
CA SER A 51 -2.97 4.34 0.44
C SER A 51 -3.26 5.76 0.88
N ILE A 52 -4.39 6.32 0.44
CA ILE A 52 -4.96 7.55 1.00
C ILE A 52 -6.36 7.26 1.52
N PHE A 53 -6.77 8.02 2.54
CA PHE A 53 -8.10 7.95 3.11
C PHE A 53 -8.99 9.07 2.54
N LEU A 54 -10.16 8.70 2.04
CA LEU A 54 -11.14 9.59 1.40
C LEU A 54 -12.52 9.40 2.05
N GLY A 55 -12.79 10.17 3.10
CA GLY A 55 -14.14 10.26 3.69
C GLY A 55 -14.74 8.92 4.10
N GLY A 56 -13.96 8.04 4.73
CA GLY A 56 -14.40 6.68 5.14
C GLY A 56 -13.92 5.57 4.21
N ASN A 57 -13.54 5.92 2.98
CA ASN A 57 -13.01 4.97 2.01
C ASN A 57 -11.48 4.98 1.97
N MET A 58 -10.89 3.89 1.49
CA MET A 58 -9.47 3.80 1.18
C MET A 58 -9.28 3.68 -0.33
N ALA A 59 -8.39 4.50 -0.87
CA ALA A 59 -7.89 4.35 -2.23
C ALA A 59 -6.42 3.95 -2.18
N ILE A 60 -6.03 2.97 -3.00
CA ILE A 60 -4.65 2.49 -3.12
C ILE A 60 -4.14 2.81 -4.52
N PHE A 61 -2.95 3.38 -4.60
CA PHE A 61 -2.29 3.78 -5.83
C PHE A 61 -0.93 3.11 -5.95
N ALA A 62 -0.52 2.82 -7.18
CA ALA A 62 0.86 2.45 -7.45
C ALA A 62 1.78 3.64 -7.14
N ALA A 63 2.79 3.42 -6.29
CA ALA A 63 3.81 4.42 -5.95
C ALA A 63 4.98 4.41 -6.96
N ARG A 64 5.15 3.29 -7.68
CA ARG A 64 6.14 3.09 -8.74
C ARG A 64 5.60 2.14 -9.80
N SER A 65 6.30 2.00 -10.92
CA SER A 65 5.95 1.01 -11.95
C SER A 65 5.91 -0.39 -11.35
N ILE A 66 4.88 -1.16 -11.69
CA ILE A 66 4.66 -2.54 -11.20
C ILE A 66 4.53 -3.45 -12.41
N SER A 67 5.42 -4.43 -12.53
CA SER A 67 5.34 -5.43 -13.60
C SER A 67 4.20 -6.42 -13.33
N ALA A 68 3.53 -6.88 -14.38
CA ALA A 68 2.51 -7.92 -14.27
C ALA A 68 3.05 -9.16 -13.54
N GLY A 69 2.24 -9.74 -12.64
CA GLY A 69 2.63 -10.87 -11.80
C GLY A 69 3.50 -10.51 -10.58
N SER A 70 3.90 -9.24 -10.42
CA SER A 70 4.58 -8.79 -9.19
C SER A 70 3.57 -8.64 -8.05
N GLU A 71 4.02 -8.96 -6.83
CA GLU A 71 3.23 -8.75 -5.63
C GLU A 71 2.97 -7.26 -5.36
N LEU A 72 1.74 -6.93 -4.96
CA LEU A 72 1.41 -5.59 -4.47
C LEU A 72 1.72 -5.50 -2.98
N THR A 73 2.47 -4.48 -2.59
CA THR A 73 2.98 -4.31 -1.23
C THR A 73 2.72 -2.91 -0.69
N HIS A 74 2.44 -2.84 0.61
CA HIS A 74 2.21 -1.60 1.35
C HIS A 74 3.18 -1.50 2.55
N SER A 75 3.30 -0.34 3.19
CA SER A 75 4.06 -0.24 4.44
C SER A 75 3.16 -0.42 5.65
N TYR A 76 3.50 -1.30 6.58
CA TYR A 76 2.77 -1.45 7.85
C TYR A 76 3.26 -0.47 8.92
N ILE A 77 4.38 0.20 8.65
CA ILE A 77 4.99 1.17 9.53
C ILE A 77 4.91 2.56 8.90
N SER A 78 4.93 3.59 9.75
CA SER A 78 4.85 4.98 9.29
C SER A 78 6.04 5.37 8.42
N LEU A 79 5.85 6.43 7.63
CA LEU A 79 6.91 7.00 6.81
C LEU A 79 8.16 7.34 7.63
N ASN A 80 7.98 7.94 8.81
CA ASN A 80 9.09 8.27 9.71
C ASN A 80 9.91 7.03 10.12
N LEU A 81 9.25 5.91 10.38
CA LEU A 81 9.93 4.65 10.68
C LEU A 81 10.63 4.10 9.44
N LEU A 82 10.07 4.26 8.24
CA LEU A 82 10.73 3.85 7.00
C LEU A 82 12.06 4.57 6.77
N LEU A 83 12.26 5.78 7.30
CA LEU A 83 13.53 6.52 7.17
C LEU A 83 14.63 6.01 8.10
N LEU A 84 14.29 5.16 9.08
CA LEU A 84 15.26 4.63 10.05
C LEU A 84 16.06 3.42 9.50
N PRO A 85 17.21 3.08 10.13
CA PRO A 85 17.98 1.89 9.79
C PRO A 85 17.17 0.60 9.90
N GLN A 86 17.56 -0.44 9.14
CA GLN A 86 16.85 -1.71 9.06
C GLN A 86 16.50 -2.30 10.43
N GLN A 87 17.47 -2.32 11.35
CA GLN A 87 17.30 -2.90 12.69
C GLN A 87 16.16 -2.20 13.45
N MET A 88 16.07 -0.87 13.34
CA MET A 88 15.00 -0.09 13.96
C MET A 88 13.64 -0.36 13.31
N ARG A 89 13.58 -0.53 11.98
CA ARG A 89 12.33 -0.86 11.28
C ARG A 89 11.80 -2.24 11.67
N GLN A 90 12.69 -3.24 11.74
CA GLN A 90 12.34 -4.62 12.09
C GLN A 90 11.74 -4.74 13.49
N MET A 91 12.17 -3.91 14.46
CA MET A 91 11.59 -3.90 15.80
C MET A 91 10.10 -3.52 15.85
N HIS A 92 9.58 -2.88 14.80
CA HIS A 92 8.17 -2.49 14.70
C HIS A 92 7.32 -3.50 13.93
N LEU A 93 7.92 -4.60 13.48
CA LEU A 93 7.25 -5.67 12.74
C LEU A 93 7.19 -6.94 13.60
N PHE A 94 6.11 -7.70 13.47
CA PHE A 94 5.93 -8.99 14.14
C PHE A 94 6.49 -10.17 13.31
N PHE A 95 7.30 -9.88 12.29
CA PHE A 95 7.93 -10.83 11.37
C PHE A 95 9.22 -10.23 10.83
N GLU A 96 10.08 -11.08 10.27
CA GLU A 96 11.32 -10.65 9.61
C GLU A 96 11.03 -10.16 8.19
N CYS A 97 11.16 -8.86 7.93
CA CYS A 97 10.99 -8.31 6.58
C CYS A 97 12.22 -8.61 5.70
N LYS A 98 11.98 -9.29 4.57
CA LYS A 98 13.00 -9.68 3.58
C LYS A 98 12.81 -8.99 2.23
N CYS A 99 12.17 -7.82 2.21
CA CYS A 99 11.99 -7.06 0.99
C CYS A 99 13.33 -6.63 0.39
N GLU A 100 13.33 -6.24 -0.89
CA GLU A 100 14.49 -5.76 -1.65
C GLU A 100 15.40 -4.83 -0.84
N ARG A 101 14.82 -3.80 -0.21
CA ARG A 101 15.55 -2.86 0.64
C ARG A 101 16.20 -3.52 1.85
N CYS A 102 15.47 -4.37 2.56
CA CYS A 102 16.01 -5.11 3.70
C CYS A 102 17.07 -6.14 3.29
N SER A 103 17.04 -6.66 2.06
CA SER A 103 18.06 -7.58 1.56
C SER A 103 19.40 -6.89 1.29
N VAL A 104 19.40 -5.58 1.01
CA VAL A 104 20.61 -4.81 0.66
C VAL A 104 21.15 -3.95 1.81
N ASP A 105 20.32 -3.59 2.80
CA ASP A 105 20.66 -2.72 3.95
C ASP A 105 21.86 -3.23 4.82
N GLY A 106 22.41 -4.42 4.55
CA GLY A 106 23.58 -4.99 5.24
C GLY A 106 24.81 -5.26 4.38
N LYS A 107 24.82 -4.93 3.07
CA LYS A 107 25.92 -5.35 2.16
C LYS A 107 26.87 -4.28 1.67
N GLU A 108 26.50 -3.01 1.67
CA GLU A 108 27.49 -1.91 1.59
C GLU A 108 26.92 -0.73 2.35
N THR A 109 27.80 -0.04 3.09
CA THR A 109 27.54 1.30 3.61
C THR A 109 27.40 2.24 2.42
N HIS A 110 26.25 2.19 1.75
CA HIS A 110 25.73 3.36 1.08
C HIS A 110 25.60 4.43 2.16
N LYS A 111 26.65 5.26 2.29
CA LYS A 111 26.58 6.60 2.86
C LYS A 111 25.65 7.42 1.96
N ILE A 112 24.39 7.03 1.89
CA ILE A 112 23.31 7.92 1.51
C ILE A 112 22.89 8.45 2.86
N ASP A 113 22.98 9.75 3.06
CA ASP A 113 22.48 10.45 4.23
C ASP A 113 20.96 10.22 4.36
N GLY A 114 20.57 9.05 4.86
CA GLY A 114 19.17 8.59 4.91
C GLY A 114 18.59 8.25 3.53
N TRP A 115 17.82 7.16 3.45
CA TRP A 115 16.85 7.02 2.37
C TRP A 115 15.90 8.23 2.46
N ILE A 116 15.76 9.02 1.41
CA ILE A 116 14.78 10.11 1.37
C ILE A 116 13.42 9.58 0.88
N GLU A 117 12.33 10.35 1.09
CA GLU A 117 10.97 9.95 0.68
C GLU A 117 10.91 9.52 -0.80
N GLU A 118 11.73 10.15 -1.65
CA GLU A 118 11.87 9.83 -3.07
C GLU A 118 12.41 8.41 -3.31
N ASP A 119 13.36 7.97 -2.49
CA ASP A 119 14.00 6.66 -2.61
C ASP A 119 13.07 5.51 -2.19
N ILE A 120 12.08 5.79 -1.33
CA ILE A 120 11.04 4.83 -0.93
C ILE A 120 9.79 4.87 -1.82
N GLY A 121 9.87 5.59 -2.96
CA GLY A 121 8.82 5.63 -3.98
C GLY A 121 7.87 6.84 -3.88
N TYR A 122 8.12 7.81 -3.01
CA TYR A 122 7.31 9.03 -2.89
C TYR A 122 7.95 10.10 -3.74
N SER A 123 7.54 10.17 -5.00
CA SER A 123 8.09 11.18 -5.91
C SER A 123 7.91 12.62 -5.36
N LYS A 124 8.77 13.55 -5.81
CA LYS A 124 8.58 15.01 -5.73
C LYS A 124 7.22 15.52 -6.26
N ALA A 125 6.37 14.66 -6.82
CA ALA A 125 5.06 15.04 -7.35
C ALA A 125 4.07 15.48 -6.26
N PHE A 126 4.36 15.27 -4.98
CA PHE A 126 3.64 15.94 -3.90
C PHE A 126 4.15 17.37 -3.74
N LYS A 127 3.63 18.27 -4.56
CA LYS A 127 3.82 19.71 -4.33
C LYS A 127 2.79 20.17 -3.30
N ASN A 128 3.26 20.92 -2.31
CA ASN A 128 2.37 21.70 -1.44
C ASN A 128 1.62 22.72 -2.32
N THR A 129 0.29 22.71 -2.29
CA THR A 129 -0.48 23.83 -2.84
C THR A 129 -0.18 25.09 -2.03
N LYS A 130 -0.57 26.26 -2.56
CA LYS A 130 -0.51 27.53 -1.80
C LYS A 130 -1.24 27.47 -0.44
N ASN A 131 -2.09 26.45 -0.23
CA ASN A 131 -2.85 26.22 1.00
C ASN A 131 -2.31 25.05 1.86
N GLY A 132 -1.12 24.51 1.56
CA GLY A 132 -0.50 23.44 2.36
C GLY A 132 -1.10 22.05 2.16
N GLN A 133 -1.74 21.79 1.00
CA GLN A 133 -2.28 20.48 0.67
C GLN A 133 -1.28 19.72 -0.19
N ALA A 134 -0.99 18.48 0.18
CA ALA A 134 -0.20 17.56 -0.65
C ALA A 134 -1.08 17.07 -1.82
N VAL A 135 -0.73 17.46 -3.04
CA VAL A 135 -1.48 17.06 -4.25
C VAL A 135 -0.53 16.34 -5.19
N GLY A 136 -0.72 15.02 -5.34
CA GLY A 136 -0.06 14.21 -6.36
C GLY A 136 -0.92 14.12 -7.61
N LEU A 137 -0.28 14.10 -8.80
CA LEU A 137 -0.97 13.78 -10.05
C LEU A 137 -1.37 12.31 -10.05
N ILE A 138 -2.64 12.03 -9.77
CA ILE A 138 -3.22 10.71 -9.96
C ILE A 138 -3.45 10.52 -11.47
N LYS A 139 -2.59 9.75 -12.13
CA LYS A 139 -2.87 9.26 -13.47
C LYS A 139 -3.60 7.94 -13.34
N VAL A 140 -4.89 7.93 -13.72
CA VAL A 140 -5.65 6.67 -13.87
C VAL A 140 -5.06 5.96 -15.08
N LEU A 141 -4.45 4.79 -14.85
CA LEU A 141 -3.78 4.01 -15.91
C LEU A 141 -4.72 3.02 -16.63
N ALA A 142 -5.99 2.97 -16.25
CA ALA A 142 -6.98 2.07 -16.85
C ALA A 142 -8.22 2.85 -17.30
N THR A 143 -8.38 2.98 -18.62
CA THR A 143 -9.66 3.21 -19.28
C THR A 143 -9.65 2.40 -20.57
N GLU A 144 -9.80 1.09 -20.49
CA GLU A 144 -10.42 0.33 -21.57
C GLU A 144 -11.31 -0.73 -20.92
N GLU A 145 -12.59 -0.65 -21.23
CA GLU A 145 -13.61 -1.63 -20.89
C GLU A 145 -13.13 -2.97 -21.45
N GLY A 146 -12.88 -3.94 -20.57
CA GLY A 146 -12.77 -5.32 -21.01
C GLY A 146 -14.14 -5.75 -21.50
N GLU A 147 -14.34 -5.78 -22.82
CA GLU A 147 -15.40 -6.56 -23.42
C GLU A 147 -15.18 -8.03 -23.02
N ASP A 148 -15.98 -8.50 -22.07
CA ASP A 148 -16.20 -9.92 -21.81
C ASP A 148 -16.75 -10.54 -23.10
N SER A 149 -15.86 -11.11 -23.93
CA SER A 149 -16.24 -11.97 -25.05
C SER A 149 -16.47 -13.37 -24.53
N ASP A 150 -17.65 -13.58 -23.93
CA ASP A 150 -18.21 -14.90 -23.69
C ASP A 150 -18.48 -15.61 -25.03
N ALA A 151 -17.99 -16.84 -25.10
CA ALA A 151 -18.20 -17.75 -26.22
C ALA A 151 -19.67 -18.17 -26.33
N SER A 152 -20.24 -18.08 -27.54
CA SER A 152 -21.27 -19.04 -27.98
C SER A 152 -21.31 -19.18 -29.50
N SER A 153 -21.41 -20.44 -29.90
CA SER A 153 -21.44 -20.98 -31.26
C SER A 153 -22.80 -20.81 -31.95
N SER A 154 -22.79 -20.43 -33.22
CA SER A 154 -23.66 -20.92 -34.32
C SER A 154 -23.19 -20.17 -35.58
N GLY A 155 -22.85 -20.77 -36.73
CA GLY A 155 -23.38 -21.97 -37.34
C GLY A 155 -24.47 -21.60 -38.33
N GLU A 156 -24.17 -20.89 -39.43
CA GLU A 156 -24.90 -21.11 -40.69
C GLU A 156 -24.17 -20.59 -41.93
N SER A 157 -24.05 -21.52 -42.89
CA SER A 157 -23.68 -21.33 -44.27
C SER A 157 -24.80 -20.65 -45.07
N THR A 158 -24.47 -19.82 -46.05
CA THR A 158 -25.02 -19.97 -47.41
C THR A 158 -24.20 -19.20 -48.42
N SER A 159 -23.75 -19.91 -49.44
CA SER A 159 -23.35 -19.37 -50.74
C SER A 159 -24.57 -18.82 -51.51
N LYS A 160 -24.43 -17.64 -52.12
CA LYS A 160 -24.72 -17.34 -53.53
C LYS A 160 -24.47 -15.86 -53.81
#